data_AF-A0AAN6P5Y0-F1
#
_entry.id   AF-A0AAN6P5Y0-F1
#
_cell.length_a   1.000
_cell.length_b   1.000
_cell.length_c   1.000
_cell.angle_alpha   90.00
_cell.angle_beta   90.00
_cell.angle_gamma   90.00
#
_symmetry.space_group_name_H-M   'P 1'
#
loop_
_entity.id
_entity.type
_entity.pdbx_description
1 polymer ?
#
loop_
_entity_poly.entity_id
_entity_poly.type
_entity_poly.pdbx_seq_one_letter_code
_entity_poly.pdbx_strand_id
1 'polypeptide(L)'
;MAILTALQELPISREVVAGTLVVMALAYIVNTVVVWRRLSHFPGLWWAGLSNWGFFSDALKLRQPTAMMEYHDRYGTLVRVGPGTVFTDDPEIVYRITAVRGRYTRAKWYQALRLDPDRDSVVNVIDDNLHTAMRRKMAPGFRPMDFALTAQYFTSDVISELAFGKGFGNCDADADVKGYLVKWPFRPFFYSEDMALGPVVRIARDVVMERFGPAADKTKAQKRDMLASFICNGIQPEQAIGESVLQLSAGADTPATCIRVAILHLISNNVAYRRLQAEIDRCLTDGTIADPDAVIRDSEGRKMPYLQAVIKESLRLAPPAAQPLPKIVPPEGDTIAGRFLHGGTEIGPERWLEADARELALMNSTVDLVFSHGKWMCLGKNVALMEFNKIFVEIFKRFDISIVDGFKPLDIVQPGLFLLKNFWIRIAHRESDDVVKFAVSATDLGLGEMVA
;
A
#
# COMPACT_ATOMS: atom_id res chain seq x y z
N MET A 1 35.53 -36.49 38.82
CA MET A 1 36.28 -37.75 39.02
C MET A 1 35.98 -38.81 37.97
N ALA A 2 34.72 -39.08 37.61
CA ALA A 2 34.36 -40.16 36.65
C ALA A 2 35.02 -40.09 35.24
N ILE A 3 35.29 -38.90 34.70
CA ILE A 3 35.96 -38.74 33.39
C ILE A 3 37.46 -39.08 33.48
N LEU A 4 38.11 -38.78 34.62
CA LEU A 4 39.52 -39.09 34.85
C LEU A 4 39.75 -40.58 35.06
N THR A 5 38.80 -41.30 35.67
CA THR A 5 38.85 -42.76 35.81
C THR A 5 38.62 -43.48 34.49
N ALA A 6 37.70 -42.99 33.63
CA ALA A 6 37.46 -43.57 32.31
C ALA A 6 38.65 -43.42 31.33
N LEU A 7 39.47 -42.38 31.51
CA LEU A 7 40.70 -42.17 30.73
C LEU A 7 41.84 -43.14 31.12
N GLN A 8 41.77 -43.80 32.29
CA GLN A 8 42.77 -44.78 32.72
C GLN A 8 42.57 -46.19 32.14
N GLU A 9 41.39 -46.49 31.58
CA GLU A 9 41.08 -47.82 31.00
C GLU A 9 41.29 -47.90 29.48
N LEU A 10 41.66 -46.80 28.82
CA LEU A 10 42.03 -46.81 27.39
C LEU A 10 43.49 -47.30 27.23
N PRO A 11 43.79 -48.23 26.31
CA PRO A 11 45.14 -48.79 26.10
C PRO A 11 46.02 -47.84 25.30
N ILE A 12 46.04 -46.55 25.65
CA ILE A 12 46.80 -45.51 24.96
C ILE A 12 47.95 -45.10 25.89
N SER A 13 49.19 -45.28 25.45
CA SER A 13 50.35 -44.87 26.25
C SER A 13 50.34 -43.35 26.44
N ARG A 14 50.81 -42.90 27.62
CA ARG A 14 50.90 -41.45 27.94
C ARG A 14 51.70 -40.68 26.90
N GLU A 15 52.65 -41.35 26.25
CA GLU A 15 53.49 -40.82 25.17
C GLU A 15 52.70 -40.54 23.90
N VAL A 16 51.74 -41.40 23.53
CA VAL A 16 50.87 -41.18 22.37
C VAL A 16 49.94 -40.00 22.63
N VAL A 17 49.35 -39.90 23.83
CA VAL A 17 48.51 -38.75 24.21
C VAL A 17 49.33 -37.45 24.19
N ALA A 18 50.53 -37.46 24.78
CA ALA A 18 51.42 -36.30 24.77
C ALA A 18 51.85 -35.91 23.33
N GLY A 19 52.20 -36.89 22.50
CA GLY A 19 52.55 -36.67 21.09
C GLY A 19 51.40 -36.08 20.29
N THR A 20 50.17 -36.60 20.45
CA THR A 20 48.98 -36.05 19.79
C THR A 20 48.68 -34.61 20.25
N LEU A 21 48.79 -34.32 21.55
CA LEU A 21 48.62 -32.96 22.07
C LEU A 21 49.65 -31.98 21.49
N VAL A 22 50.92 -32.39 21.35
CA VAL A 22 51.98 -31.56 20.74
C VAL A 22 51.69 -31.31 19.27
N VAL A 23 51.28 -32.33 18.50
CA VAL A 23 50.93 -32.16 17.08
C VAL A 23 49.73 -31.24 16.92
N MET A 24 48.68 -31.40 17.73
CA MET A 24 47.52 -30.51 17.71
C MET A 24 47.90 -29.06 18.09
N ALA A 25 48.78 -28.86 19.07
CA ALA A 25 49.26 -27.55 19.46
C ALA A 25 50.08 -26.88 18.34
N LEU A 26 50.99 -27.62 17.70
CA LEU A 26 51.76 -27.12 16.55
C LEU A 26 50.85 -26.79 15.37
N ALA A 27 49.89 -27.65 15.04
CA ALA A 27 48.92 -27.40 13.97
C ALA A 27 48.08 -26.15 14.26
N TYR A 28 47.65 -25.96 15.50
CA TYR A 28 46.92 -24.77 15.95
C TYR A 28 47.78 -23.50 15.83
N ILE A 29 49.05 -23.54 16.23
CA ILE A 29 49.98 -22.41 16.11
C ILE A 29 50.21 -22.05 14.64
N VAL A 30 50.48 -23.04 13.79
CA VAL A 30 50.68 -22.83 12.35
C VAL A 30 49.43 -22.20 11.73
N ASN A 31 48.24 -22.74 12.02
CA ASN A 31 46.98 -22.19 11.54
C ASN A 31 46.77 -20.73 12.01
N THR A 32 47.06 -20.45 13.29
CA THR A 32 46.96 -19.10 13.86
C THR A 32 47.89 -18.11 13.17
N VAL A 33 49.15 -18.48 12.92
CA VAL A 33 50.12 -17.62 12.22
C VAL A 33 49.72 -17.37 10.77
N VAL A 34 49.21 -18.39 10.08
CA VAL A 34 48.73 -18.25 8.69
C VAL A 34 47.53 -17.30 8.62
N VAL A 35 46.53 -17.48 9.50
CA VAL A 35 45.35 -16.60 9.59
C VAL A 35 45.75 -15.19 10.00
N TRP A 36 46.68 -15.05 10.96
CA TRP A 36 47.22 -13.77 11.38
C TRP A 36 47.85 -13.00 10.21
N ARG A 37 48.75 -13.65 9.46
CA ARG A 37 49.49 -13.08 8.33
C ARG A 37 48.58 -12.71 7.15
N ARG A 38 47.52 -13.47 6.88
CA ARG A 38 46.56 -13.18 5.80
C ARG A 38 45.89 -11.81 5.94
N LEU A 39 45.62 -11.38 7.17
CA LEU A 39 44.90 -10.14 7.48
C LEU A 39 45.74 -9.14 8.29
N SER A 40 47.07 -9.31 8.35
CA SER A 40 47.94 -8.45 9.18
C SER A 40 48.07 -7.01 8.67
N HIS A 41 47.70 -6.78 7.41
CA HIS A 41 47.72 -5.45 6.78
C HIS A 41 46.45 -4.63 7.09
N PHE A 42 45.41 -5.25 7.66
CA PHE A 42 44.24 -4.52 8.13
C PHE A 42 44.47 -3.99 9.55
N PRO A 43 44.25 -2.68 9.80
CA PRO A 43 44.37 -2.09 11.13
C PRO A 43 43.25 -2.61 12.04
N GLY A 44 43.46 -2.61 13.36
CA GLY A 44 42.45 -3.05 14.33
C GLY A 44 43.01 -3.27 15.72
N LEU A 45 42.25 -3.96 16.56
CA LEU A 45 42.67 -4.29 17.92
C LEU A 45 43.95 -5.13 17.88
N TRP A 46 44.91 -4.84 18.76
CA TRP A 46 46.24 -5.49 18.76
C TRP A 46 46.20 -7.02 18.90
N TRP A 47 45.10 -7.54 19.41
CA TRP A 47 44.85 -8.95 19.69
C TRP A 47 43.72 -9.55 18.84
N ALA A 48 43.04 -8.74 18.01
CA ALA A 48 42.08 -9.24 17.01
C ALA A 48 42.75 -10.22 16.04
N GLY A 49 44.06 -10.12 15.82
CA GLY A 49 44.78 -11.09 14.99
C GLY A 49 44.96 -12.47 15.62
N LEU A 50 44.81 -12.60 16.94
CA LEU A 50 45.03 -13.83 17.69
C LEU A 50 43.74 -14.43 18.24
N SER A 51 42.76 -13.60 18.61
CA SER A 51 41.51 -14.06 19.21
C SER A 51 40.33 -13.12 18.90
N ASN A 52 39.12 -13.68 18.89
CA ASN A 52 37.86 -12.93 18.84
C ASN A 52 37.48 -12.33 20.19
N TRP A 53 38.29 -12.50 21.24
CA TRP A 53 37.91 -12.13 22.60
C TRP A 53 37.55 -10.63 22.74
N GLY A 54 37.97 -9.74 21.82
CA GLY A 54 37.74 -8.29 21.91
C GLY A 54 36.33 -7.96 21.55
N PHE A 55 36.00 -8.36 20.34
CA PHE A 55 34.64 -8.38 19.84
C PHE A 55 33.68 -9.12 20.80
N PHE A 56 34.09 -10.27 21.37
CA PHE A 56 33.30 -11.01 22.35
C PHE A 56 33.13 -10.27 23.68
N SER A 57 34.18 -9.62 24.19
CA SER A 57 34.13 -8.84 25.43
C SER A 57 33.20 -7.63 25.30
N ASP A 58 33.13 -7.01 24.12
CA ASP A 58 32.19 -5.93 23.84
C ASP A 58 30.74 -6.45 23.76
N ALA A 59 30.55 -7.70 23.31
CA ALA A 59 29.26 -8.37 23.33
C ALA A 59 28.77 -8.56 24.76
N LEU A 60 29.64 -9.08 25.65
CA LEU A 60 29.33 -9.26 27.07
C LEU A 60 29.02 -7.95 27.80
N LYS A 61 29.63 -6.85 27.35
CA LYS A 61 29.38 -5.49 27.87
C LYS A 61 28.19 -4.80 27.22
N LEU A 62 27.46 -5.48 26.32
CA LEU A 62 26.30 -4.95 25.58
C LEU A 62 26.60 -3.64 24.82
N ARG A 63 27.84 -3.49 24.33
CA ARG A 63 28.31 -2.24 23.71
C ARG A 63 28.80 -2.39 22.28
N GLN A 64 28.56 -3.54 21.64
CA GLN A 64 29.07 -3.83 20.30
C GLN A 64 28.77 -2.75 19.24
N PRO A 65 27.56 -2.17 19.15
CA PRO A 65 27.28 -1.12 18.16
C PRO A 65 28.17 0.11 18.36
N THR A 66 28.27 0.60 19.60
CA THR A 66 29.11 1.76 19.95
C THR A 66 30.59 1.46 19.78
N ALA A 67 31.04 0.27 20.22
CA ALA A 67 32.42 -0.16 20.05
C ALA A 67 32.81 -0.23 18.56
N MET A 68 31.89 -0.62 17.68
CA MET A 68 32.15 -0.64 16.24
C MET A 68 32.37 0.76 15.67
N MET A 69 31.57 1.74 16.10
CA MET A 69 31.79 3.15 15.74
C MET A 69 33.17 3.63 16.20
N GLU A 70 33.53 3.36 17.46
CA GLU A 70 34.85 3.71 18.02
C GLU A 70 36.01 3.05 17.25
N TYR A 71 35.81 1.82 16.75
CA TYR A 71 36.80 1.11 15.95
C TYR A 71 37.01 1.76 14.59
N HIS A 72 35.92 2.14 13.91
CA HIS A 72 36.01 2.83 12.62
C HIS A 72 36.60 4.24 12.76
N ASP A 73 36.23 4.98 13.82
CA ASP A 73 36.81 6.29 14.13
C ASP A 73 38.33 6.22 14.34
N ARG A 74 38.81 5.12 14.96
CA ARG A 74 40.22 4.97 15.32
C ARG A 74 41.10 4.35 14.24
N TYR A 75 40.57 3.38 13.50
CA TYR A 75 41.34 2.54 12.57
C TYR A 75 40.94 2.74 11.10
N GLY A 76 39.92 3.54 10.84
CA GLY A 76 39.40 3.85 9.51
C GLY A 76 38.34 2.86 9.03
N THR A 77 38.06 2.89 7.74
CA THR A 77 36.94 2.16 7.15
C THR A 77 37.03 0.64 7.29
N LEU A 78 38.18 0.02 7.02
CA LEU A 78 38.33 -1.45 7.09
C LEU A 78 39.06 -1.84 8.37
N VAL A 79 38.33 -2.39 9.32
CA VAL A 79 38.87 -2.73 10.65
C VAL A 79 38.85 -4.21 10.92
N ARG A 80 40.00 -4.76 11.31
CA ARG A 80 40.13 -6.14 11.79
C ARG A 80 39.60 -6.26 13.21
N VAL A 81 38.50 -6.99 13.37
CA VAL A 81 37.85 -7.24 14.66
C VAL A 81 38.08 -8.66 15.19
N GLY A 82 38.57 -9.57 14.35
CA GLY A 82 38.89 -10.95 14.72
C GLY A 82 39.92 -11.61 13.80
N PRO A 83 40.37 -12.85 14.09
CA PRO A 83 41.47 -13.46 13.36
C PRO A 83 41.17 -13.62 11.86
N GLY A 84 39.90 -13.87 11.52
CA GLY A 84 39.41 -13.99 10.14
C GLY A 84 38.32 -12.98 9.78
N THR A 85 38.20 -11.86 10.50
CA THR A 85 37.02 -10.98 10.39
C THR A 85 37.44 -9.52 10.27
N VAL A 86 36.95 -8.86 9.21
CA VAL A 86 37.14 -7.45 8.90
C VAL A 86 35.78 -6.83 8.67
N PHE A 87 35.48 -5.71 9.33
CA PHE A 87 34.25 -4.95 9.16
C PHE A 87 34.51 -3.63 8.44
N THR A 88 33.44 -3.08 7.86
CA THR A 88 33.44 -1.85 7.07
C THR A 88 32.26 -0.98 7.44
N ASP A 89 32.46 0.34 7.45
CA ASP A 89 31.40 1.35 7.56
C ASP A 89 31.10 2.06 6.22
N ASP A 90 31.95 1.90 5.21
CA ASP A 90 31.79 2.48 3.87
C ASP A 90 30.54 1.94 3.14
N PRO A 91 29.57 2.82 2.82
CA PRO A 91 28.34 2.44 2.12
C PRO A 91 28.57 1.78 0.76
N GLU A 92 29.58 2.19 -0.02
CA GLU A 92 29.85 1.61 -1.34
C GLU A 92 30.30 0.15 -1.22
N ILE A 93 31.16 -0.13 -0.23
CA ILE A 93 31.59 -1.50 0.05
C ILE A 93 30.41 -2.33 0.55
N VAL A 94 29.56 -1.76 1.43
CA VAL A 94 28.34 -2.42 1.91
C VAL A 94 27.44 -2.78 0.73
N TYR A 95 27.09 -1.83 -0.15
CA TYR A 95 26.26 -2.09 -1.33
C TYR A 95 26.86 -3.18 -2.22
N ARG A 96 28.18 -3.19 -2.40
CA ARG A 96 28.87 -4.20 -3.21
C ARG A 96 28.80 -5.59 -2.59
N ILE A 97 29.01 -5.74 -1.28
CA ILE A 97 29.01 -7.05 -0.62
C ILE A 97 27.59 -7.58 -0.39
N THR A 98 26.58 -6.71 -0.28
CA THR A 98 25.17 -7.10 -0.11
C THR A 98 24.36 -7.10 -1.41
N ALA A 99 25.02 -6.96 -2.56
CA ALA A 99 24.34 -6.88 -3.85
C ALA A 99 23.52 -8.15 -4.15
N VAL A 100 22.32 -7.97 -4.70
CA VAL A 100 21.37 -9.06 -5.04
C VAL A 100 21.96 -10.12 -5.97
N ARG A 101 22.90 -9.73 -6.84
CA ARG A 101 23.65 -10.62 -7.74
C ARG A 101 25.16 -10.56 -7.45
N GLY A 102 25.52 -10.43 -6.18
CA GLY A 102 26.91 -10.38 -5.72
C GLY A 102 27.59 -11.75 -5.72
N ARG A 103 28.93 -11.73 -5.58
CA ARG A 103 29.74 -12.96 -5.41
C ARG A 103 29.97 -13.35 -3.94
N TYR A 104 29.54 -12.50 -3.01
CA TYR A 104 29.71 -12.71 -1.58
C TYR A 104 28.56 -13.58 -1.05
N THR A 105 28.89 -14.53 -0.19
CA THR A 105 27.92 -15.42 0.46
C THR A 105 27.94 -15.20 1.98
N ARG A 106 26.96 -15.74 2.70
CA ARG A 106 26.86 -15.56 4.15
C ARG A 106 28.03 -16.21 4.91
N ALA A 107 28.45 -15.56 5.98
CA ALA A 107 29.50 -16.09 6.86
C ALA A 107 28.94 -17.18 7.81
N LYS A 108 29.83 -18.04 8.35
CA LYS A 108 29.49 -19.10 9.33
C LYS A 108 28.72 -18.60 10.55
N TRP A 109 28.96 -17.35 10.97
CA TRP A 109 28.25 -16.73 12.09
C TRP A 109 26.72 -16.75 11.92
N TYR A 110 26.19 -16.73 10.69
CA TYR A 110 24.74 -16.80 10.47
C TYR A 110 24.11 -18.08 11.04
N GLN A 111 24.87 -19.18 11.18
CA GLN A 111 24.40 -20.41 11.86
C GLN A 111 24.10 -20.18 13.34
N ALA A 112 24.74 -19.20 14.00
CA ALA A 112 24.45 -18.86 15.39
C ALA A 112 23.05 -18.23 15.56
N LEU A 113 22.43 -17.76 14.46
CA LEU A 113 21.04 -17.29 14.43
C LEU A 113 20.04 -18.44 14.22
N ARG A 114 20.47 -19.69 14.43
CA ARG A 114 19.59 -20.85 14.43
C ARG A 114 18.73 -20.85 15.69
N LEU A 115 17.45 -20.52 15.50
CA LEU A 115 16.46 -20.43 16.58
C LEU A 115 15.92 -21.82 16.97
N ASP A 116 15.79 -22.75 16.01
CA ASP A 116 15.45 -24.15 16.25
C ASP A 116 16.72 -25.01 16.12
N PRO A 117 17.19 -25.69 17.18
CA PRO A 117 18.43 -26.48 17.16
C PRO A 117 18.54 -27.49 16.00
N ASP A 118 17.40 -28.04 15.58
CA ASP A 118 17.31 -29.13 14.62
C ASP A 118 17.01 -28.65 13.19
N ARG A 119 16.65 -27.39 12.99
CA ARG A 119 16.15 -26.88 11.69
C ARG A 119 16.73 -25.52 11.31
N ASP A 120 17.21 -25.42 10.07
CA ASP A 120 17.66 -24.16 9.48
C ASP A 120 16.47 -23.32 8.99
N SER A 121 16.58 -21.99 9.13
CA SER A 121 15.59 -21.01 8.66
C SER A 121 16.18 -20.13 7.57
N VAL A 122 15.34 -19.36 6.88
CA VAL A 122 15.77 -18.40 5.85
C VAL A 122 16.79 -17.37 6.37
N VAL A 123 16.84 -17.13 7.69
CA VAL A 123 17.76 -16.16 8.31
C VAL A 123 19.16 -16.75 8.52
N ASN A 124 19.28 -18.05 8.84
CA ASN A 124 20.55 -18.67 9.23
C ASN A 124 21.19 -19.56 8.15
N VAL A 125 20.42 -19.98 7.14
CA VAL A 125 20.95 -20.77 6.03
C VAL A 125 22.03 -19.99 5.29
N ILE A 126 23.16 -20.65 5.05
CA ILE A 126 24.35 -20.09 4.38
C ILE A 126 24.41 -20.48 2.90
N ASP A 127 23.79 -21.61 2.54
CA ASP A 127 23.72 -22.07 1.15
C ASP A 127 22.74 -21.19 0.35
N ASP A 128 23.25 -20.51 -0.68
CA ASP A 128 22.47 -19.56 -1.48
C ASP A 128 21.36 -20.24 -2.30
N ASN A 129 21.56 -21.48 -2.76
CA ASN A 129 20.57 -22.21 -3.55
C ASN A 129 19.40 -22.62 -2.66
N LEU A 130 19.70 -23.13 -1.47
CA LEU A 130 18.69 -23.48 -0.47
C LEU A 130 17.95 -22.24 0.03
N HIS A 131 18.67 -21.15 0.31
CA HIS A 131 18.08 -19.86 0.68
C HIS A 131 17.09 -19.35 -0.38
N THR A 132 17.48 -19.42 -1.65
CA THR A 132 16.64 -19.01 -2.78
C THR A 132 15.41 -19.91 -2.92
N ALA A 133 15.58 -21.22 -2.78
CA ALA A 133 14.47 -22.18 -2.84
C ALA A 133 13.47 -21.97 -1.70
N MET A 134 13.93 -21.70 -0.48
CA MET A 134 13.07 -21.38 0.68
C MET A 134 12.30 -20.07 0.45
N ARG A 135 12.97 -19.00 0.02
CA ARG A 135 12.29 -17.72 -0.30
C ARG A 135 11.25 -17.85 -1.41
N ARG A 136 11.52 -18.68 -2.43
CA ARG A 136 10.56 -18.92 -3.51
C ARG A 136 9.26 -19.54 -3.00
N LYS A 137 9.32 -20.40 -1.99
CA LYS A 137 8.14 -21.04 -1.37
C LYS A 137 7.32 -20.05 -0.53
N MET A 138 7.95 -19.01 0.01
CA MET A 138 7.30 -17.96 0.82
C MET A 138 6.70 -16.81 -0.03
N ALA A 139 7.03 -16.72 -1.32
CA ALA A 139 6.58 -15.64 -2.20
C ALA A 139 5.05 -15.51 -2.42
N PRO A 140 4.25 -16.61 -2.49
CA PRO A 140 2.82 -16.51 -2.79
C PRO A 140 1.96 -15.83 -1.71
N GLY A 141 2.38 -15.82 -0.45
CA GLY A 141 1.64 -15.18 0.66
C GLY A 141 1.82 -13.66 0.76
N PHE A 142 2.65 -13.05 -0.10
CA PHE A 142 3.10 -11.65 0.03
C PHE A 142 2.91 -10.84 -1.26
N ARG A 143 1.90 -11.13 -2.08
CA ARG A 143 1.70 -10.43 -3.36
C ARG A 143 1.11 -9.02 -3.13
N PRO A 144 1.85 -7.93 -3.37
CA PRO A 144 1.28 -6.59 -3.34
C PRO A 144 0.29 -6.42 -4.50
N MET A 145 -0.74 -5.61 -4.30
CA MET A 145 -1.71 -5.24 -5.34
C MET A 145 -1.64 -3.75 -5.64
N ASP A 146 -1.85 -3.37 -6.90
CA ASP A 146 -1.99 -1.97 -7.28
C ASP A 146 -3.45 -1.52 -7.07
N PHE A 147 -3.69 -0.96 -5.89
CA PHE A 147 -5.02 -0.49 -5.50
C PHE A 147 -5.52 0.68 -6.35
N ALA A 148 -4.61 1.41 -7.02
CA ALA A 148 -5.03 2.50 -7.89
C ALA A 148 -5.87 1.97 -9.06
N LEU A 149 -5.46 0.84 -9.65
CA LEU A 149 -6.20 0.16 -10.72
C LEU A 149 -7.45 -0.54 -10.19
N THR A 150 -7.32 -1.29 -9.10
CA THR A 150 -8.45 -2.03 -8.53
C THR A 150 -9.61 -1.10 -8.14
N ALA A 151 -9.31 0.06 -7.53
CA ALA A 151 -10.33 1.06 -7.22
C ALA A 151 -11.04 1.59 -8.47
N GLN A 152 -10.34 1.71 -9.61
CA GLN A 152 -10.93 2.11 -10.89
C GLN A 152 -11.81 1.01 -11.49
N TYR A 153 -11.36 -0.25 -11.40
CA TYR A 153 -12.12 -1.39 -11.89
C TYR A 153 -13.43 -1.53 -11.10
N PHE A 154 -13.37 -1.34 -9.79
CA PHE A 154 -14.54 -1.37 -8.92
C PHE A 154 -15.59 -0.32 -9.31
N THR A 155 -15.21 0.96 -9.38
CA THR A 155 -16.16 2.03 -9.71
C THR A 155 -16.67 1.91 -11.15
N SER A 156 -15.83 1.44 -12.07
CA SER A 156 -16.21 1.11 -13.45
C SER A 156 -17.26 0.01 -13.53
N ASP A 157 -17.12 -1.05 -12.73
CA ASP A 157 -18.11 -2.12 -12.64
C ASP A 157 -19.42 -1.64 -11.99
N VAL A 158 -19.33 -0.85 -10.91
CA VAL A 158 -20.51 -0.27 -10.26
C VAL A 158 -21.29 0.64 -11.21
N ILE A 159 -20.63 1.58 -11.87
CA ILE A 159 -21.35 2.50 -12.76
C ILE A 159 -21.91 1.80 -13.98
N SER A 160 -21.21 0.81 -14.55
CA SER A 160 -21.73 0.04 -15.69
C SER A 160 -22.93 -0.83 -15.31
N GLU A 161 -22.93 -1.40 -14.10
CA GLU A 161 -24.08 -2.12 -13.57
C GLU A 161 -25.27 -1.19 -13.33
N LEU A 162 -25.07 -0.03 -12.70
CA LEU A 162 -26.15 0.94 -12.46
C LEU A 162 -26.67 1.58 -13.76
N ALA A 163 -25.79 1.85 -14.71
CA ALA A 163 -26.16 2.50 -15.98
C ALA A 163 -26.90 1.55 -16.91
N PHE A 164 -26.43 0.30 -17.01
CA PHE A 164 -26.84 -0.63 -18.08
C PHE A 164 -27.38 -1.97 -17.59
N GLY A 165 -27.44 -2.18 -16.27
CA GLY A 165 -27.95 -3.39 -15.63
C GLY A 165 -26.97 -4.57 -15.67
N LYS A 166 -25.70 -4.35 -16.03
CA LYS A 166 -24.64 -5.37 -16.02
C LYS A 166 -23.27 -4.73 -15.88
N GLY A 167 -22.51 -5.12 -14.84
CA GLY A 167 -21.12 -4.75 -14.67
C GLY A 167 -20.22 -5.27 -15.81
N PHE A 168 -19.13 -4.56 -16.08
CA PHE A 168 -18.18 -4.98 -17.13
C PHE A 168 -17.31 -6.17 -16.73
N GLY A 169 -17.17 -6.45 -15.43
CA GLY A 169 -16.39 -7.56 -14.90
C GLY A 169 -14.90 -7.25 -14.83
N ASN A 170 -14.54 -5.98 -14.67
CA ASN A 170 -13.14 -5.56 -14.60
C ASN A 170 -12.44 -6.08 -13.34
N CYS A 171 -13.15 -6.16 -12.21
CA CYS A 171 -12.60 -6.70 -10.96
C CYS A 171 -12.33 -8.21 -11.08
N ASP A 172 -13.29 -8.96 -11.63
CA ASP A 172 -13.16 -10.42 -11.79
C ASP A 172 -12.03 -10.79 -12.76
N ALA A 173 -11.88 -9.99 -13.83
CA ALA A 173 -10.85 -10.19 -14.84
C ALA A 173 -9.48 -9.59 -14.44
N ASP A 174 -9.42 -8.80 -13.37
CA ASP A 174 -8.27 -7.95 -12.99
C ASP A 174 -7.70 -7.18 -14.20
N ALA A 175 -8.61 -6.65 -15.04
CA ALA A 175 -8.27 -6.03 -16.31
C ALA A 175 -9.37 -5.08 -16.79
N ASP A 176 -8.99 -4.08 -17.59
CA ASP A 176 -9.94 -3.23 -18.33
C ASP A 176 -10.52 -4.01 -19.52
N VAL A 177 -11.57 -4.78 -19.26
CA VAL A 177 -12.23 -5.71 -20.21
C VAL A 177 -12.70 -4.97 -21.47
N LYS A 178 -13.14 -3.73 -21.29
CA LYS A 178 -13.73 -2.91 -22.36
C LYS A 178 -12.74 -1.94 -23.00
N GLY A 179 -11.53 -1.80 -22.44
CA GLY A 179 -10.44 -1.02 -22.98
C GLY A 179 -10.70 0.49 -23.00
N TYR A 180 -11.55 0.99 -22.10
CA TYR A 180 -11.98 2.39 -22.10
C TYR A 180 -11.40 3.24 -20.97
N LEU A 181 -10.73 2.62 -19.99
CA LEU A 181 -10.11 3.35 -18.88
C LEU A 181 -8.86 4.09 -19.37
N VAL A 182 -8.59 5.26 -18.80
CA VAL A 182 -7.55 6.18 -19.27
C VAL A 182 -6.13 5.61 -19.08
N LYS A 183 -5.44 5.32 -20.19
CA LYS A 183 -4.03 4.83 -20.21
C LYS A 183 -3.02 5.99 -20.37
N TRP A 184 -1.93 5.96 -19.59
CA TRP A 184 -0.79 6.93 -19.59
C TRP A 184 0.36 6.40 -20.48
N PRO A 185 1.29 7.19 -21.07
CA PRO A 185 1.65 8.62 -20.88
C PRO A 185 1.22 9.58 -21.99
N PHE A 186 0.66 9.10 -23.09
CA PHE A 186 0.27 9.95 -24.22
C PHE A 186 -1.21 10.25 -24.13
N ARG A 187 -1.60 11.48 -23.78
CA ARG A 187 -2.73 12.23 -24.37
C ARG A 187 -3.00 13.53 -23.60
N PRO A 188 -2.37 14.64 -23.99
CA PRO A 188 -2.67 15.98 -23.47
C PRO A 188 -3.87 16.65 -24.18
N PHE A 189 -4.64 15.95 -25.03
CA PHE A 189 -5.67 16.59 -25.85
C PHE A 189 -7.01 15.86 -25.73
N PHE A 190 -7.95 16.51 -25.05
CA PHE A 190 -9.34 16.12 -24.84
C PHE A 190 -10.23 16.23 -26.09
N TYR A 191 -9.68 16.45 -27.30
CA TYR A 191 -10.48 16.82 -28.48
C TYR A 191 -9.93 16.27 -29.80
N SER A 192 -9.87 14.96 -29.97
CA SER A 192 -10.00 14.41 -31.33
C SER A 192 -10.99 13.26 -31.34
N GLU A 193 -11.81 13.19 -32.38
CA GLU A 193 -12.92 12.23 -32.53
C GLU A 193 -12.46 10.76 -32.45
N ASP A 194 -11.17 10.50 -32.66
CA ASP A 194 -10.53 9.17 -32.58
C ASP A 194 -9.78 8.89 -31.26
N MET A 195 -9.73 9.82 -30.29
CA MET A 195 -8.95 9.65 -29.05
C MET A 195 -9.73 9.91 -27.76
N ALA A 196 -9.37 9.13 -26.73
CA ALA A 196 -9.89 9.09 -25.36
C ALA A 196 -11.33 8.58 -25.18
N LEU A 197 -12.32 9.13 -25.89
CA LEU A 197 -13.73 8.73 -25.71
C LEU A 197 -14.25 7.73 -26.73
N GLY A 198 -13.54 7.47 -27.84
CA GLY A 198 -13.99 6.56 -28.91
C GLY A 198 -14.49 5.18 -28.42
N PRO A 199 -13.74 4.45 -27.56
CA PRO A 199 -14.23 3.21 -26.96
C PRO A 199 -15.48 3.41 -26.10
N VAL A 200 -15.56 4.48 -25.30
CA VAL A 200 -16.72 4.81 -24.46
C VAL A 200 -17.95 5.11 -25.32
N VAL A 201 -17.79 5.93 -26.35
CA VAL A 201 -18.84 6.30 -27.31
C VAL A 201 -19.34 5.08 -28.05
N ARG A 202 -18.44 4.17 -28.48
CA ARG A 202 -18.83 2.91 -29.10
C ARG A 202 -19.65 2.05 -28.15
N ILE A 203 -19.19 1.85 -26.92
CA ILE A 203 -19.92 1.07 -25.90
C ILE A 203 -21.29 1.70 -25.63
N ALA A 204 -21.35 3.02 -25.43
CA ALA A 204 -22.59 3.75 -25.21
C ALA A 204 -23.55 3.60 -26.40
N ARG A 205 -23.07 3.76 -27.63
CA ARG A 205 -23.86 3.57 -28.84
C ARG A 205 -24.41 2.16 -28.94
N ASP A 206 -23.57 1.14 -28.74
CA ASP A 206 -23.98 -0.26 -28.82
C ASP A 206 -25.09 -0.56 -27.81
N VAL A 207 -24.90 -0.15 -26.54
CA VAL A 207 -25.88 -0.37 -25.46
C VAL A 207 -27.18 0.40 -25.67
N VAL A 208 -27.12 1.64 -26.17
CA VAL A 208 -28.32 2.43 -26.48
C VAL A 208 -29.08 1.85 -27.67
N MET A 209 -28.37 1.47 -28.75
CA MET A 209 -28.99 0.91 -29.94
C MET A 209 -29.62 -0.47 -29.69
N GLU A 210 -29.12 -1.24 -28.72
CA GLU A 210 -29.81 -2.46 -28.24
C GLU A 210 -31.22 -2.18 -27.67
N ARG A 211 -31.47 -0.96 -27.18
CA ARG A 211 -32.74 -0.59 -26.52
C ARG A 211 -33.66 0.28 -27.38
N PHE A 212 -33.10 1.05 -28.32
CA PHE A 212 -33.86 1.91 -29.24
C PHE A 212 -33.96 1.35 -30.67
N GLY A 213 -33.13 0.38 -31.04
CA GLY A 213 -33.06 -0.14 -32.40
C GLY A 213 -34.30 -0.93 -32.86
N PRO A 214 -34.41 -1.25 -34.15
CA PRO A 214 -35.55 -2.00 -34.70
C PRO A 214 -35.66 -3.44 -34.16
N ALA A 215 -34.56 -4.00 -33.63
CA ALA A 215 -34.51 -5.28 -32.92
C ALA A 215 -34.56 -5.11 -31.39
N ALA A 216 -34.99 -3.94 -30.89
CA ALA A 216 -35.02 -3.64 -29.47
C ALA A 216 -35.90 -4.63 -28.72
N ASP A 217 -35.29 -5.27 -27.73
CA ASP A 217 -35.99 -6.11 -26.79
C ASP A 217 -36.79 -5.24 -25.82
N LYS A 218 -38.10 -5.12 -26.04
CA LYS A 218 -39.02 -4.33 -25.20
C LYS A 218 -39.09 -4.85 -23.76
N THR A 219 -38.63 -6.07 -23.47
CA THR A 219 -38.51 -6.57 -22.09
C THR A 219 -37.32 -5.95 -21.35
N LYS A 220 -36.27 -5.50 -22.07
CA LYS A 220 -35.13 -4.78 -21.48
C LYS A 220 -35.49 -3.35 -21.03
N ALA A 221 -36.56 -2.75 -21.54
CA ALA A 221 -37.08 -1.47 -21.05
C ALA A 221 -37.65 -1.56 -19.61
N GLN A 222 -37.91 -2.78 -19.10
CA GLN A 222 -38.33 -3.03 -17.72
C GLN A 222 -37.16 -3.28 -16.76
N LYS A 223 -35.90 -3.26 -17.24
CA LYS A 223 -34.74 -3.38 -16.36
C LYS A 223 -34.67 -2.20 -15.40
N ARG A 224 -34.24 -2.46 -14.17
CA ARG A 224 -34.04 -1.44 -13.13
C ARG A 224 -32.63 -0.84 -13.26
N ASP A 225 -32.39 -0.06 -14.31
CA ASP A 225 -31.14 0.68 -14.52
C ASP A 225 -31.41 2.13 -14.99
N MET A 226 -30.37 2.98 -14.97
CA MET A 226 -30.52 4.40 -15.29
C MET A 226 -30.96 4.64 -16.74
N LEU A 227 -30.41 3.88 -17.69
CA LEU A 227 -30.77 4.04 -19.10
C LEU A 227 -32.24 3.69 -19.36
N ALA A 228 -32.78 2.63 -18.72
CA ALA A 228 -34.20 2.31 -18.77
C ALA A 228 -35.04 3.45 -18.18
N SER A 229 -34.63 4.03 -17.05
CA SER A 229 -35.29 5.19 -16.46
C SER A 229 -35.32 6.38 -17.43
N PHE A 230 -34.20 6.68 -18.10
CA PHE A 230 -34.15 7.78 -19.08
C PHE A 230 -35.08 7.54 -20.27
N ILE A 231 -35.12 6.29 -20.78
CA ILE A 231 -36.04 5.88 -21.84
C ILE A 231 -37.48 6.07 -21.42
N CYS A 232 -37.86 5.62 -20.22
CA CYS A 232 -39.21 5.80 -19.68
C CYS A 232 -39.61 7.27 -19.51
N ASN A 233 -38.63 8.17 -19.34
CA ASN A 233 -38.84 9.62 -19.27
C ASN A 233 -38.72 10.33 -20.62
N GLY A 234 -38.63 9.59 -21.73
CA GLY A 234 -38.72 10.14 -23.09
C GLY A 234 -37.42 10.71 -23.66
N ILE A 235 -36.25 10.31 -23.13
CA ILE A 235 -34.96 10.71 -23.70
C ILE A 235 -34.86 10.24 -25.17
N GLN A 236 -34.28 11.08 -26.03
CA GLN A 236 -34.03 10.69 -27.42
C GLN A 236 -32.76 9.83 -27.54
N PRO A 237 -32.64 8.97 -28.56
CA PRO A 237 -31.49 8.06 -28.71
C PRO A 237 -30.14 8.79 -28.70
N GLU A 238 -30.01 9.91 -29.41
CA GLU A 238 -28.78 10.69 -29.51
C GLU A 238 -28.38 11.29 -28.16
N GLN A 239 -29.37 11.76 -27.40
CA GLN A 239 -29.18 12.28 -26.04
C GLN A 239 -28.79 11.15 -25.07
N ALA A 240 -29.42 9.98 -25.21
CA ALA A 240 -29.10 8.81 -24.39
C ALA A 240 -27.65 8.34 -24.59
N ILE A 241 -27.11 8.43 -25.80
CA ILE A 241 -25.68 8.13 -26.07
C ILE A 241 -24.81 9.13 -25.31
N GLY A 242 -25.09 10.42 -25.42
CA GLY A 242 -24.34 11.47 -24.71
C GLY A 242 -24.33 11.27 -23.19
N GLU A 243 -25.51 11.03 -22.60
CA GLU A 243 -25.65 10.76 -21.17
C GLU A 243 -24.96 9.46 -20.74
N SER A 244 -24.99 8.41 -21.58
CA SER A 244 -24.30 7.14 -21.29
C SER A 244 -22.77 7.30 -21.31
N VAL A 245 -22.23 8.13 -22.22
CA VAL A 245 -20.80 8.48 -22.23
C VAL A 245 -20.43 9.24 -20.96
N LEU A 246 -21.23 10.23 -20.57
CA LEU A 246 -21.01 10.99 -19.35
C LEU A 246 -21.03 10.10 -18.10
N GLN A 247 -22.03 9.22 -17.99
CA GLN A 247 -22.14 8.28 -16.87
C GLN A 247 -20.88 7.43 -16.73
N LEU A 248 -20.43 6.78 -17.81
CA LEU A 248 -19.24 5.94 -17.80
C LEU A 248 -17.97 6.70 -17.44
N SER A 249 -17.74 7.86 -18.06
CA SER A 249 -16.52 8.63 -17.83
C SER A 249 -16.48 9.28 -16.45
N ALA A 250 -17.60 9.87 -16.00
CA ALA A 250 -17.64 10.55 -14.71
C ALA A 250 -17.70 9.57 -13.53
N GLY A 251 -18.45 8.47 -13.66
CA GLY A 251 -18.65 7.50 -12.57
C GLY A 251 -17.50 6.54 -12.34
N ALA A 252 -16.62 6.31 -13.33
CA ALA A 252 -15.45 5.45 -13.13
C ALA A 252 -14.31 6.18 -12.41
N ASP A 253 -13.87 7.33 -12.92
CA ASP A 253 -12.61 7.94 -12.46
C ASP A 253 -12.77 8.76 -11.19
N THR A 254 -13.88 9.51 -11.06
CA THR A 254 -14.04 10.48 -9.97
C THR A 254 -14.24 9.82 -8.60
N PRO A 255 -15.06 8.77 -8.42
CA PRO A 255 -15.21 8.13 -7.12
C PRO A 255 -13.96 7.34 -6.74
N ALA A 256 -13.28 6.72 -7.71
CA ALA A 256 -12.05 5.96 -7.49
C ALA A 256 -10.95 6.84 -6.91
N THR A 257 -10.85 8.09 -7.36
CA THR A 257 -9.92 9.07 -6.79
C THR A 257 -10.18 9.35 -5.31
N CYS A 258 -11.44 9.56 -4.93
CA CYS A 258 -11.81 9.75 -3.53
C CYS A 258 -11.47 8.52 -2.69
N ILE A 259 -11.79 7.31 -3.19
CA ILE A 259 -11.49 6.03 -2.52
C ILE A 259 -9.98 5.86 -2.29
N ARG A 260 -9.15 6.11 -3.32
CA ARG A 260 -7.69 6.00 -3.22
C ARG A 260 -7.10 6.94 -2.17
N VAL A 261 -7.54 8.20 -2.17
CA VAL A 261 -7.02 9.23 -1.24
C VAL A 261 -7.49 8.96 0.19
N ALA A 262 -8.77 8.59 0.36
CA ALA A 262 -9.29 8.17 1.64
C ALA A 262 -8.47 7.02 2.23
N ILE A 263 -8.22 5.98 1.44
CA ILE A 263 -7.45 4.81 1.88
C ILE A 263 -6.02 5.20 2.18
N LEU A 264 -5.35 5.95 1.31
CA LEU A 264 -3.99 6.46 1.56
C LEU A 264 -3.90 7.19 2.91
N HIS A 265 -4.80 8.14 3.19
CA HIS A 265 -4.76 8.91 4.43
C HIS A 265 -5.15 8.10 5.66
N LEU A 266 -6.09 7.18 5.54
CA LEU A 266 -6.46 6.28 6.64
C LEU A 266 -5.28 5.38 7.00
N ILE A 267 -4.71 4.64 6.05
CA ILE A 267 -3.60 3.71 6.34
C ILE A 267 -2.29 4.42 6.70
N SER A 268 -2.13 5.70 6.32
CA SER A 268 -1.00 6.53 6.76
C SER A 268 -1.21 7.16 8.14
N ASN A 269 -2.44 7.13 8.68
CA ASN A 269 -2.78 7.71 9.98
C ASN A 269 -3.48 6.66 10.86
N ASN A 270 -2.68 5.95 11.66
CA ASN A 270 -3.17 4.88 12.52
C ASN A 270 -4.27 5.33 13.50
N VAL A 271 -4.26 6.60 13.95
CA VAL A 271 -5.31 7.12 14.84
C VAL A 271 -6.65 7.19 14.10
N ALA A 272 -6.65 7.72 12.88
CA ALA A 272 -7.86 7.81 12.07
C ALA A 272 -8.36 6.43 11.64
N TYR A 273 -7.44 5.57 11.19
CA TYR A 273 -7.71 4.17 10.84
C TYR A 273 -8.39 3.42 11.98
N ARG A 274 -7.77 3.40 13.18
CA ARG A 274 -8.29 2.66 14.33
C ARG A 274 -9.61 3.22 14.84
N ARG A 275 -9.84 4.52 14.69
CA ARG A 275 -11.12 5.14 15.06
C ARG A 275 -12.26 4.75 14.10
N LEU A 276 -11.99 4.66 12.79
CA LEU A 276 -12.97 4.15 11.82
C LEU A 276 -13.24 2.67 12.08
N GLN A 277 -12.19 1.89 12.32
CA GLN A 277 -12.29 0.48 12.67
C GLN A 277 -13.18 0.26 13.90
N ALA A 278 -12.91 0.98 14.99
CA ALA A 278 -13.69 0.88 16.22
C ALA A 278 -15.16 1.29 16.04
N GLU A 279 -15.45 2.26 15.16
CA GLU A 279 -16.83 2.59 14.81
C GLU A 279 -17.52 1.47 14.04
N ILE A 280 -16.84 0.84 13.08
CA ILE A 280 -17.36 -0.33 12.34
C ILE A 280 -17.66 -1.48 13.30
N ASP A 281 -16.70 -1.82 14.18
CA ASP A 281 -16.83 -2.93 15.13
C ASP A 281 -17.98 -2.70 16.13
N ARG A 282 -18.13 -1.46 16.60
CA ARG A 282 -19.26 -1.06 17.45
C ARG A 282 -20.58 -1.22 16.70
N CYS A 283 -20.66 -0.77 15.45
CA CYS A 283 -21.88 -0.86 14.64
C CYS A 283 -22.28 -2.31 14.28
N LEU A 284 -21.31 -3.23 14.22
CA LEU A 284 -21.57 -4.67 14.10
C LEU A 284 -22.13 -5.24 15.41
N THR A 285 -21.60 -4.78 16.56
CA THR A 285 -22.01 -5.27 17.89
C THR A 285 -23.38 -4.73 18.33
N ASP A 286 -23.67 -3.47 18.03
CA ASP A 286 -24.91 -2.79 18.43
C ASP A 286 -26.09 -3.04 17.47
N GLY A 287 -25.87 -3.77 16.37
CA GLY A 287 -26.88 -4.10 15.37
C GLY A 287 -27.23 -2.96 14.42
N THR A 288 -26.46 -1.86 14.39
CA THR A 288 -26.58 -0.82 13.36
C THR A 288 -26.29 -1.38 11.98
N ILE A 289 -25.33 -2.29 11.87
CA ILE A 289 -25.10 -3.15 10.72
C ILE A 289 -25.80 -4.47 11.01
N ALA A 290 -26.87 -4.77 10.29
CA ALA A 290 -27.77 -5.88 10.64
C ALA A 290 -27.15 -7.26 10.43
N ASP A 291 -26.27 -7.41 9.45
CA ASP A 291 -25.67 -8.69 9.06
C ASP A 291 -24.15 -8.48 8.83
N PRO A 292 -23.29 -9.07 9.69
CA PRO A 292 -21.84 -8.98 9.55
C PRO A 292 -21.30 -9.56 8.24
N ASP A 293 -21.94 -10.59 7.71
CA ASP A 293 -21.47 -11.33 6.54
C ASP A 293 -21.97 -10.71 5.22
N ALA A 294 -23.14 -10.08 5.25
CA ALA A 294 -23.69 -9.37 4.09
C ALA A 294 -22.98 -8.03 3.82
N VAL A 295 -23.17 -7.51 2.61
CA VAL A 295 -22.73 -6.16 2.25
C VAL A 295 -23.63 -5.13 2.94
N ILE A 296 -23.01 -4.17 3.63
CA ILE A 296 -23.74 -3.08 4.32
C ILE A 296 -24.70 -2.33 3.38
N ARG A 297 -25.86 -1.93 3.90
CA ARG A 297 -26.81 -1.05 3.21
C ARG A 297 -26.38 0.41 3.33
N ASP A 298 -26.65 1.21 2.30
CA ASP A 298 -26.39 2.65 2.33
C ASP A 298 -27.07 3.36 3.52
N SER A 299 -28.28 2.95 3.87
CA SER A 299 -29.02 3.49 5.02
C SER A 299 -28.37 3.19 6.37
N GLU A 300 -27.52 2.16 6.46
CA GLU A 300 -26.75 1.82 7.66
C GLU A 300 -25.47 2.67 7.70
N GLY A 301 -24.72 2.76 6.60
CA GLY A 301 -23.50 3.58 6.51
C GLY A 301 -23.75 5.07 6.76
N ARG A 302 -24.91 5.60 6.35
CA ARG A 302 -25.34 6.98 6.67
C ARG A 302 -25.48 7.27 8.16
N LYS A 303 -25.68 6.26 9.00
CA LYS A 303 -25.82 6.40 10.46
C LYS A 303 -24.47 6.43 11.19
N MET A 304 -23.35 6.21 10.48
CA MET A 304 -22.01 6.10 11.05
C MET A 304 -21.30 7.46 11.02
N PRO A 305 -21.26 8.24 12.12
CA PRO A 305 -20.82 9.63 12.09
C PRO A 305 -19.34 9.81 11.76
N TYR A 306 -18.46 8.91 12.19
CA TYR A 306 -17.03 9.00 11.88
C TYR A 306 -16.76 8.63 10.41
N LEU A 307 -17.44 7.62 9.86
CA LEU A 307 -17.43 7.33 8.43
C LEU A 307 -17.86 8.56 7.61
N GLN A 308 -18.93 9.25 7.99
CA GLN A 308 -19.35 10.47 7.30
C GLN A 308 -18.28 11.57 7.35
N ALA A 309 -17.55 11.69 8.47
CA ALA A 309 -16.43 12.63 8.59
C ALA A 309 -15.26 12.24 7.68
N VAL A 310 -14.91 10.95 7.61
CA VAL A 310 -13.87 10.42 6.72
C VAL A 310 -14.20 10.70 5.25
N ILE A 311 -15.45 10.47 4.82
CA ILE A 311 -15.90 10.75 3.45
C ILE A 311 -15.74 12.23 3.13
N LYS A 312 -16.22 13.11 4.02
CA LYS A 312 -16.12 14.56 3.85
C LYS A 312 -14.67 15.03 3.78
N GLU A 313 -13.81 14.51 4.66
CA GLU A 313 -12.40 14.89 4.70
C GLU A 313 -11.66 14.41 3.45
N SER A 314 -11.99 13.22 2.95
CA SER A 314 -11.40 12.69 1.71
C SER A 314 -11.76 13.55 0.50
N LEU A 315 -13.04 13.98 0.40
CA LEU A 315 -13.51 14.91 -0.62
C LEU A 315 -12.87 16.31 -0.49
N ARG A 316 -12.55 16.73 0.73
CA ARG A 316 -11.84 17.99 1.00
C ARG A 316 -10.38 17.93 0.54
N LEU A 317 -9.68 16.81 0.81
CA LEU A 317 -8.27 16.60 0.50
C LEU A 317 -8.02 16.39 -1.00
N ALA A 318 -8.85 15.59 -1.68
CA ALA A 318 -8.76 15.36 -3.11
C ALA A 318 -10.12 15.45 -3.79
N PRO A 319 -10.63 16.68 -3.99
CA PRO A 319 -11.86 16.88 -4.73
C PRO A 319 -11.66 16.42 -6.17
N PRO A 320 -12.47 15.47 -6.66
CA PRO A 320 -12.21 14.85 -7.96
C PRO A 320 -12.14 15.85 -9.11
N ALA A 321 -13.00 16.87 -9.10
CA ALA A 321 -12.91 18.04 -9.96
C ALA A 321 -12.19 19.17 -9.24
N ALA A 322 -10.89 19.35 -9.54
CA ALA A 322 -10.08 20.35 -8.85
C ALA A 322 -10.12 21.73 -9.51
N GLN A 323 -10.52 21.81 -10.78
CA GLN A 323 -10.60 23.05 -11.55
C GLN A 323 -11.76 23.96 -11.11
N PRO A 324 -11.58 25.29 -11.17
CA PRO A 324 -12.70 26.23 -11.03
C PRO A 324 -13.74 25.99 -12.12
N LEU A 325 -15.01 25.97 -11.74
CA LEU A 325 -16.15 25.91 -12.66
C LEU A 325 -16.87 27.27 -12.65
N PRO A 326 -16.41 28.26 -13.43
CA PRO A 326 -16.96 29.60 -13.39
C PRO A 326 -18.41 29.65 -13.91
N LYS A 327 -19.13 30.67 -13.47
CA LYS A 327 -20.48 31.04 -13.90
C LYS A 327 -20.42 32.40 -14.59
N ILE A 328 -21.36 32.64 -15.49
CA ILE A 328 -21.46 33.93 -16.20
C ILE A 328 -22.40 34.84 -15.42
N VAL A 329 -21.96 36.07 -15.14
CA VAL A 329 -22.78 37.12 -14.54
C VAL A 329 -23.94 37.48 -15.50
N PRO A 330 -25.19 37.58 -15.01
CA PRO A 330 -26.35 37.90 -15.85
C PRO A 330 -26.18 39.18 -16.67
N PRO A 331 -26.86 39.35 -17.83
CA PRO A 331 -26.73 40.53 -18.68
C PRO A 331 -26.91 41.87 -17.96
N GLU A 332 -27.77 41.92 -16.95
CA GLU A 332 -28.03 43.08 -16.09
C GLU A 332 -26.88 43.43 -15.12
N GLY A 333 -25.87 42.56 -15.00
CA GLY A 333 -24.80 42.66 -14.00
C GLY A 333 -25.21 42.15 -12.62
N ASP A 334 -24.28 42.15 -11.68
CA ASP A 334 -24.54 41.77 -10.28
C ASP A 334 -23.60 42.52 -9.33
N THR A 335 -24.00 42.79 -8.09
CA THR A 335 -23.13 43.40 -7.08
C THR A 335 -22.75 42.38 -6.01
N ILE A 336 -21.49 41.94 -6.04
CA ILE A 336 -20.95 40.93 -5.11
C ILE A 336 -19.87 41.59 -4.25
N ALA A 337 -19.96 41.40 -2.93
CA ALA A 337 -19.04 42.00 -1.95
C ALA A 337 -18.86 43.53 -2.11
N GLY A 338 -19.94 44.24 -2.44
CA GLY A 338 -19.94 45.69 -2.64
C GLY A 338 -19.30 46.16 -3.95
N ARG A 339 -18.97 45.25 -4.88
CA ARG A 339 -18.41 45.57 -6.20
C ARG A 339 -19.38 45.13 -7.29
N PHE A 340 -19.65 46.02 -8.24
CA PHE A 340 -20.47 45.71 -9.41
C PHE A 340 -19.65 44.91 -10.44
N LEU A 341 -20.22 43.81 -10.91
CA LEU A 341 -19.72 42.97 -11.97
C LEU A 341 -20.61 43.15 -13.20
N HIS A 342 -19.99 43.37 -14.35
CA HIS A 342 -20.72 43.55 -15.60
C HIS A 342 -21.24 42.21 -16.13
N GLY A 343 -22.40 42.23 -16.79
CA GLY A 343 -22.91 41.05 -17.47
C GLY A 343 -21.93 40.47 -18.48
N GLY A 344 -21.86 39.14 -18.54
CA GLY A 344 -20.86 38.42 -19.34
C GLY A 344 -19.53 38.18 -18.62
N THR A 345 -19.31 38.72 -17.43
CA THR A 345 -18.11 38.41 -16.61
C THR A 345 -18.18 36.97 -16.12
N GLU A 346 -17.09 36.22 -16.24
CA GLU A 346 -16.97 34.90 -15.59
C GLU A 346 -16.55 35.06 -14.13
N ILE A 347 -17.33 34.48 -13.21
CA ILE A 347 -17.03 34.41 -11.78
C ILE A 347 -17.11 32.97 -11.31
N GLY A 348 -16.01 32.46 -10.74
CA GLY A 348 -15.94 31.14 -10.13
C GLY A 348 -15.46 31.23 -8.69
N PRO A 349 -15.86 30.29 -7.82
CA PRO A 349 -15.23 30.18 -6.51
C PRO A 349 -13.75 29.80 -6.69
N GLU A 350 -12.85 30.54 -6.06
CA GLU A 350 -11.45 30.14 -5.92
C GLU A 350 -11.32 29.03 -4.86
N ARG A 351 -10.24 28.25 -4.93
CA ARG A 351 -9.89 27.24 -3.92
C ARG A 351 -9.16 27.93 -2.75
N TRP A 352 -9.52 27.53 -1.53
CA TRP A 352 -9.30 28.18 -0.23
C TRP A 352 -7.85 28.36 0.26
N LEU A 353 -6.92 28.81 -0.59
CA LEU A 353 -5.49 28.84 -0.30
C LEU A 353 -5.08 30.04 0.58
N GLU A 354 -5.89 31.12 0.65
CA GLU A 354 -5.54 32.35 1.38
C GLU A 354 -6.51 32.74 2.52
N ALA A 355 -7.42 31.85 2.94
CA ALA A 355 -8.42 32.16 3.98
C ALA A 355 -7.85 32.15 5.41
N ASP A 356 -8.33 33.05 6.28
CA ASP A 356 -7.95 33.09 7.70
C ASP A 356 -8.50 31.88 8.49
N ALA A 357 -8.02 31.63 9.71
CA ALA A 357 -8.39 30.42 10.47
C ALA A 357 -9.90 30.25 10.74
N ARG A 358 -10.67 31.34 10.85
CA ARG A 358 -12.12 31.30 11.10
C ARG A 358 -12.89 31.12 9.79
N GLU A 359 -12.45 31.83 8.76
CA GLU A 359 -12.99 31.75 7.41
C GLU A 359 -12.71 30.39 6.78
N LEU A 360 -11.50 29.85 6.96
CA LEU A 360 -11.09 28.50 6.59
C LEU A 360 -11.92 27.44 7.33
N ALA A 361 -12.30 27.64 8.60
CA ALA A 361 -13.18 26.72 9.32
C ALA A 361 -14.62 26.71 8.78
N LEU A 362 -15.17 27.88 8.44
CA LEU A 362 -16.47 28.00 7.78
C LEU A 362 -16.43 27.43 6.35
N MET A 363 -15.36 27.69 5.61
CA MET A 363 -15.19 27.22 4.23
C MET A 363 -14.90 25.73 4.17
N ASN A 364 -14.11 25.18 5.08
CA ASN A 364 -13.93 23.73 5.25
C ASN A 364 -15.25 23.04 5.61
N SER A 365 -16.23 23.74 6.22
CA SER A 365 -17.56 23.19 6.46
C SER A 365 -18.45 23.13 5.21
N THR A 366 -18.01 23.72 4.08
CA THR A 366 -18.72 23.71 2.78
C THR A 366 -18.28 22.59 1.83
N VAL A 367 -17.86 21.43 2.36
CA VAL A 367 -17.44 20.24 1.58
C VAL A 367 -18.46 19.84 0.51
N ASP A 368 -19.75 20.06 0.77
CA ASP A 368 -20.84 19.76 -0.17
C ASP A 368 -20.72 20.49 -1.52
N LEU A 369 -20.00 21.62 -1.58
CA LEU A 369 -19.74 22.35 -2.82
C LEU A 369 -18.82 21.59 -3.79
N VAL A 370 -18.17 20.51 -3.35
CA VAL A 370 -17.46 19.58 -4.25
C VAL A 370 -18.40 18.95 -5.28
N PHE A 371 -19.69 18.88 -4.96
CA PHE A 371 -20.74 18.43 -5.87
C PHE A 371 -21.48 19.59 -6.54
N SER A 372 -20.95 20.82 -6.49
CA SER A 372 -21.68 22.03 -6.90
C SER A 372 -23.01 22.21 -6.13
N HIS A 373 -23.82 23.21 -6.48
CA HIS A 373 -25.09 23.48 -5.81
C HIS A 373 -26.17 24.00 -6.77
N GLY A 374 -27.43 23.94 -6.35
CA GLY A 374 -28.58 24.44 -7.11
C GLY A 374 -28.81 23.70 -8.43
N LYS A 375 -29.16 24.45 -9.49
CA LYS A 375 -29.47 23.93 -10.84
C LYS A 375 -28.34 23.10 -11.47
N TRP A 376 -27.09 23.37 -11.09
CA TRP A 376 -25.90 22.74 -11.67
C TRP A 376 -25.22 21.77 -10.71
N MET A 377 -25.98 21.23 -9.75
CA MET A 377 -25.49 20.21 -8.82
C MET A 377 -25.14 18.93 -9.59
N CYS A 378 -24.07 18.26 -9.15
CA CYS A 378 -23.62 16.99 -9.69
C CYS A 378 -24.75 15.93 -9.62
N LEU A 379 -25.12 15.39 -10.78
CA LEU A 379 -26.13 14.34 -10.90
C LEU A 379 -25.74 13.06 -10.14
N GLY A 380 -24.44 12.75 -10.13
CA GLY A 380 -23.88 11.54 -9.51
C GLY A 380 -23.70 11.60 -7.99
N LYS A 381 -24.03 12.71 -7.31
CA LYS A 381 -23.77 12.90 -5.86
C LYS A 381 -24.26 11.72 -5.02
N ASN A 382 -25.50 11.28 -5.23
CA ASN A 382 -26.10 10.20 -4.44
C ASN A 382 -25.47 8.84 -4.73
N VAL A 383 -25.06 8.58 -5.98
CA VAL A 383 -24.37 7.34 -6.37
C VAL A 383 -22.99 7.29 -5.73
N ALA A 384 -22.21 8.36 -5.84
CA ALA A 384 -20.89 8.47 -5.22
C ALA A 384 -20.95 8.31 -3.68
N LEU A 385 -21.88 9.00 -3.01
CA LEU A 385 -22.04 8.87 -1.55
C LEU A 385 -22.47 7.45 -1.15
N MET A 386 -23.32 6.80 -1.94
CA MET A 386 -23.71 5.41 -1.74
C MET A 386 -22.52 4.45 -1.87
N GLU A 387 -21.68 4.64 -2.88
CA GLU A 387 -20.44 3.87 -3.04
C GLU A 387 -19.54 4.04 -1.83
N PHE A 388 -19.30 5.28 -1.39
CA PHE A 388 -18.44 5.59 -0.25
C PHE A 388 -18.95 5.00 1.07
N ASN A 389 -20.25 5.11 1.33
CA ASN A 389 -20.88 4.54 2.53
C ASN A 389 -20.74 3.02 2.62
N LYS A 390 -20.56 2.34 1.49
CA LYS A 390 -20.44 0.88 1.44
C LYS A 390 -18.99 0.42 1.38
N ILE A 391 -18.20 0.98 0.46
CA ILE A 391 -16.86 0.46 0.14
C ILE A 391 -15.90 0.60 1.31
N PHE A 392 -15.91 1.73 2.03
CA PHE A 392 -15.02 1.92 3.17
C PHE A 392 -15.33 0.92 4.28
N VAL A 393 -16.62 0.71 4.58
CA VAL A 393 -17.02 -0.27 5.58
C VAL A 393 -16.64 -1.67 5.14
N GLU A 394 -16.96 -2.09 3.91
CA GLU A 394 -16.66 -3.45 3.46
C GLU A 394 -15.16 -3.76 3.39
N ILE A 395 -14.33 -2.77 3.02
CA ILE A 395 -12.87 -2.93 3.03
C ILE A 395 -12.37 -3.11 4.47
N PHE A 396 -12.64 -2.17 5.37
CA PHE A 396 -12.10 -2.21 6.73
C PHE A 396 -12.79 -3.24 7.62
N LYS A 397 -14.00 -3.69 7.27
CA LYS A 397 -14.66 -4.83 7.92
C LYS A 397 -13.92 -6.14 7.65
N ARG A 398 -13.39 -6.31 6.43
CA ARG A 398 -12.86 -7.60 5.94
C ARG A 398 -11.34 -7.67 5.88
N PHE A 399 -10.65 -6.53 5.85
CA PHE A 399 -9.23 -6.51 5.54
C PHE A 399 -8.41 -5.51 6.36
N ASP A 400 -7.21 -5.95 6.72
CA ASP A 400 -6.12 -5.07 7.16
C ASP A 400 -5.27 -4.67 5.96
N ILE A 401 -4.92 -3.39 5.87
CA ILE A 401 -4.22 -2.81 4.71
C ILE A 401 -2.97 -2.06 5.14
N SER A 402 -1.86 -2.28 4.44
CA SER A 402 -0.61 -1.55 4.64
C SER A 402 0.01 -1.08 3.32
N ILE A 403 0.64 0.10 3.32
CA ILE A 403 1.39 0.63 2.17
C ILE A 403 2.67 -0.20 1.94
N VAL A 404 3.02 -0.45 0.67
CA VAL A 404 4.27 -1.13 0.31
C VAL A 404 5.49 -0.20 0.38
N ASP A 405 5.38 1.01 -0.17
CA ASP A 405 6.42 2.04 -0.14
C ASP A 405 5.92 3.30 0.58
N GLY A 406 6.36 3.50 1.82
CA GLY A 406 5.97 4.67 2.62
C GLY A 406 6.60 5.99 2.16
N PHE A 407 7.70 5.95 1.39
CA PHE A 407 8.36 7.16 0.89
C PHE A 407 7.68 7.68 -0.38
N LYS A 408 7.22 6.76 -1.22
CA LYS A 408 6.51 7.08 -2.46
C LYS A 408 5.26 6.20 -2.61
N PRO A 409 4.22 6.44 -1.80
CA PRO A 409 3.05 5.57 -1.74
C PRO A 409 2.17 5.63 -2.98
N LEU A 410 2.23 6.72 -3.74
CA LEU A 410 1.33 6.99 -4.86
C LEU A 410 1.93 8.02 -5.82
N ASP A 411 1.76 7.81 -7.12
CA ASP A 411 2.01 8.83 -8.15
C ASP A 411 0.76 9.69 -8.35
N ILE A 412 0.91 11.01 -8.23
CA ILE A 412 -0.19 11.98 -8.38
C ILE A 412 0.13 12.92 -9.54
N VAL A 413 -0.82 13.08 -10.46
CA VAL A 413 -0.78 14.09 -11.53
C VAL A 413 -2.09 14.86 -11.55
N GLN A 414 -2.03 16.18 -11.64
CA GLN A 414 -3.20 17.06 -11.52
C GLN A 414 -3.31 18.08 -12.66
N PRO A 415 -3.69 17.66 -13.89
CA PRO A 415 -3.97 18.58 -14.99
C PRO A 415 -5.36 19.23 -14.89
N GLY A 416 -6.17 18.83 -13.90
CA GLY A 416 -7.51 19.37 -13.63
C GLY A 416 -8.42 18.40 -12.85
N LEU A 417 -8.18 17.11 -13.05
CA LEU A 417 -8.65 16.00 -12.22
C LEU A 417 -7.43 15.40 -11.49
N PHE A 418 -7.65 14.78 -10.33
CA PHE A 418 -6.59 13.98 -9.70
C PHE A 418 -6.46 12.64 -10.40
N LEU A 419 -5.30 12.38 -11.00
CA LEU A 419 -4.93 11.10 -11.58
C LEU A 419 -3.92 10.42 -10.66
N LEU A 420 -4.27 9.24 -10.16
CA LEU A 420 -3.55 8.53 -9.10
C LEU A 420 -3.14 7.15 -9.61
N LYS A 421 -1.85 6.79 -9.53
CA LYS A 421 -1.28 5.52 -10.05
C LYS A 421 -0.24 4.91 -9.13
N ASN A 422 0.05 3.63 -9.36
CA ASN A 422 1.09 2.87 -8.64
C ASN A 422 0.85 2.87 -7.12
N PHE A 423 -0.40 2.67 -6.71
CA PHE A 423 -0.74 2.62 -5.29
C PHE A 423 -0.61 1.19 -4.78
N TRP A 424 0.63 0.79 -4.52
CA TRP A 424 0.93 -0.57 -4.10
C TRP A 424 0.63 -0.77 -2.61
N ILE A 425 -0.33 -1.63 -2.32
CA ILE A 425 -0.71 -2.01 -0.95
C ILE A 425 -0.57 -3.52 -0.74
N ARG A 426 -0.48 -3.90 0.53
CA ARG A 426 -0.67 -5.26 1.00
C ARG A 426 -2.01 -5.34 1.70
N ILE A 427 -2.70 -6.45 1.49
CA ILE A 427 -3.99 -6.74 2.10
C ILE A 427 -3.91 -8.09 2.80
N ALA A 428 -4.38 -8.16 4.03
CA ALA A 428 -4.62 -9.41 4.76
C ALA A 428 -6.11 -9.48 5.14
N HIS A 429 -6.69 -10.68 5.13
CA HIS A 429 -8.06 -10.86 5.62
C HIS A 429 -8.07 -10.66 7.15
N ARG A 430 -9.07 -9.95 7.65
CA ARG A 430 -9.25 -9.73 9.09
C ARG A 430 -9.94 -10.95 9.70
N GLU A 431 -9.38 -11.49 10.78
CA GLU A 431 -9.99 -12.58 11.54
C GLU A 431 -10.99 -12.01 12.57
N SER A 432 -12.13 -12.66 12.78
CA SER A 432 -13.29 -12.10 13.52
C SER A 432 -13.18 -12.07 15.05
N ASP A 433 -11.98 -12.18 15.64
CA ASP A 433 -11.80 -12.47 17.08
C ASP A 433 -11.11 -11.36 17.91
N ASP A 434 -11.19 -10.09 17.50
CA ASP A 434 -10.59 -8.97 18.24
C ASP A 434 -11.47 -8.39 19.36
N VAL A 435 -11.73 -9.20 20.40
CA VAL A 435 -11.85 -8.62 21.76
C VAL A 435 -10.44 -8.23 22.18
N VAL A 436 -10.18 -6.92 22.28
CA VAL A 436 -8.92 -6.36 22.77
C VAL A 436 -8.54 -7.00 24.12
N LYS A 437 -7.65 -7.98 24.08
CA LYS A 437 -6.80 -8.36 25.21
C LYS A 437 -5.48 -7.64 25.03
N PHE A 438 -5.19 -6.65 25.87
CA PHE A 438 -3.81 -6.28 26.15
C PHE A 438 -3.16 -7.45 26.90
N ALA A 439 -2.65 -8.41 26.14
CA ALA A 439 -1.76 -9.44 26.61
C ALA A 439 -0.63 -9.51 25.59
N VAL A 440 0.38 -8.65 25.72
CA VAL A 440 1.57 -8.79 24.87
C VAL A 440 2.35 -9.99 25.39
N SER A 441 2.24 -11.11 24.68
CA SER A 441 3.09 -12.30 24.83
C SER A 441 4.07 -12.41 23.65
N ALA A 442 5.02 -13.34 23.70
CA ALA A 442 6.07 -13.50 22.68
C ALA A 442 5.55 -13.78 21.24
N THR A 443 4.28 -14.17 21.09
CA THR A 443 3.57 -14.31 19.80
C THR A 443 3.07 -12.97 19.26
N ASP A 444 2.70 -12.03 20.14
CA ASP A 444 2.24 -10.67 19.81
C ASP A 444 3.39 -9.74 19.38
N LEU A 445 4.63 -10.20 19.53
CA LEU A 445 5.82 -9.65 18.87
C LEU A 445 6.21 -10.42 17.59
N GLY A 446 5.42 -11.41 17.18
CA GLY A 446 5.49 -12.02 15.84
C GLY A 446 6.78 -12.78 15.49
N LEU A 447 7.60 -13.14 16.48
CA LEU A 447 8.79 -13.97 16.25
C LEU A 447 8.46 -15.47 16.09
N GLY A 448 7.19 -15.86 16.28
CA GLY A 448 6.72 -17.25 16.24
C GLY A 448 6.36 -17.78 14.84
N GLU A 449 5.90 -16.94 13.90
CA GLU A 449 5.46 -17.39 12.56
C GLU A 449 6.51 -17.25 11.45
N MET A 450 7.75 -16.87 11.79
CA MET A 450 8.89 -17.02 10.86
C MET A 450 9.37 -18.49 10.75
N VAL A 451 8.71 -19.42 11.43
CA VAL A 451 8.99 -20.86 11.44
C VAL A 451 7.69 -21.65 11.25
N ALA A 452 7.11 -21.60 10.04
CA ALA A 452 6.24 -22.65 9.50
C ALA A 452 6.37 -22.71 7.97
#